data_AF-A0A1X2ISZ7-F1
#
_entry.id   AF-A0A1X2ISZ7-F1
#
_cell.length_a   1.000
_cell.length_b   1.000
_cell.length_c   1.000
_cell.angle_alpha   90.00
_cell.angle_beta   90.00
_cell.angle_gamma   90.00
#
_symmetry.space_group_name_H-M   'P 1'
#
loop_
_entity.id
_entity.type
_entity.pdbx_description
1 polymer ?
#
loop_
_entity_poly.entity_id
_entity_poly.type
_entity_poly.pdbx_seq_one_letter_code
_entity_poly.pdbx_strand_id
1 'polypeptide(L)' 'KAKISSPYNLVHVTHVGFNQQTGEFTGLPREWQILLQESGITKREQKENPQAVLDVLEFYKETREQSQDCVWEKFG' A
#
# COMPACT_ATOMS: atom_id res chain seq x y z
N LYS A 1 5.65 28.89 15.07
CA LYS A 1 4.67 27.94 15.65
C LYS A 1 4.55 26.79 14.65
N ALA A 2 5.18 25.65 14.92
CA ALA A 2 5.12 24.51 14.01
C ALA A 2 3.64 24.09 13.86
N LYS A 3 3.06 24.29 12.69
CA LYS A 3 1.80 23.63 12.33
C LYS A 3 2.18 22.18 12.07
N ILE A 4 2.23 21.40 13.14
CA ILE A 4 2.20 19.94 13.08
C ILE A 4 0.76 19.63 12.68
N SER A 5 0.47 19.74 11.38
CA SER A 5 -0.82 19.38 10.77
C SER A 5 -0.53 18.21 9.86
N SER A 6 -1.21 17.07 9.90
CA SER A 6 -2.37 16.58 10.64
C SER A 6 -2.02 15.13 11.06
N PRO A 7 -2.76 14.43 11.94
CA PRO A 7 -2.43 13.05 12.24
C PRO A 7 -2.42 12.27 10.92
N TYR A 8 -1.22 11.77 10.58
CA TYR A 8 -0.96 10.95 9.41
C TYR A 8 -1.93 9.78 9.55
N ASN A 9 -2.97 9.74 8.73
CA ASN A 9 -3.87 8.60 8.65
C ASN A 9 -3.18 7.54 7.78
N LEU A 10 -1.91 7.24 8.08
CA LEU A 10 -1.35 5.99 7.65
C LEU A 10 -2.10 4.97 8.46
N VAL A 11 -3.07 4.35 7.81
CA VAL A 11 -3.52 3.02 8.17
C VAL A 11 -2.22 2.22 8.27
N HIS A 12 -1.65 2.15 9.47
CA HIS A 12 -0.60 1.23 9.83
C HIS A 12 -1.27 -0.10 9.63
N VAL A 13 -0.90 -0.77 8.56
CA VAL A 13 -1.62 -1.96 8.14
C VAL A 13 -1.56 -2.98 9.27
N THR A 14 -2.73 -3.41 9.69
CA THR A 14 -2.97 -4.51 10.61
C THR A 14 -2.29 -5.74 10.07
N HIS A 15 -1.06 -6.01 10.53
CA HIS A 15 -0.31 -7.26 10.36
C HIS A 15 -0.76 -8.12 9.14
N VAL A 16 -0.35 -7.74 7.93
CA VAL A 16 -0.74 -8.49 6.73
C VAL A 16 -0.15 -9.89 6.80
N GLY A 17 -1.01 -10.91 6.69
CA GLY A 17 -0.61 -12.30 6.59
C GLY A 17 -0.62 -12.76 5.14
N PHE A 18 0.26 -13.70 4.80
CA PHE A 18 0.16 -14.44 3.55
C PHE A 18 -0.11 -15.91 3.85
N ASN A 19 -1.21 -16.45 3.36
CA ASN A 19 -1.53 -17.86 3.51
C ASN A 19 -0.88 -18.65 2.37
N GLN A 20 0.20 -19.37 2.66
CA GLN A 20 0.93 -20.17 1.67
C GLN A 20 0.14 -21.37 1.12
N GLN A 21 -0.89 -21.85 1.84
CA GLN A 21 -1.74 -22.94 1.37
C GLN A 21 -2.73 -22.45 0.31
N THR A 22 -3.43 -21.34 0.58
CA THR A 22 -4.43 -20.78 -0.36
C THR A 22 -3.81 -19.87 -1.42
N GLY A 23 -2.61 -19.33 -1.16
CA GLY A 23 -1.94 -18.35 -2.01
C GLY A 23 -2.60 -16.97 -1.94
N GLU A 24 -3.24 -16.65 -0.83
CA GLU A 24 -4.02 -15.42 -0.66
C GLU A 24 -3.50 -14.62 0.53
N PHE A 25 -3.48 -13.30 0.36
CA PHE A 25 -3.18 -12.39 1.46
C PHE A 25 -4.39 -12.19 2.36
N THR A 26 -4.14 -12.11 3.65
CA THR A 26 -5.13 -11.83 4.70
C THR A 26 -4.80 -10.51 5.39
N GLY A 27 -5.82 -9.73 5.75
CA GLY A 27 -5.62 -8.43 6.39
C GLY A 27 -5.13 -7.32 5.46
N LEU A 28 -5.13 -7.52 4.13
CA LEU A 28 -4.88 -6.43 3.19
C LEU A 28 -5.95 -5.34 3.31
N PRO A 29 -5.56 -4.06 3.33
CA PRO A 29 -6.49 -2.95 3.13
C PRO A 29 -7.24 -3.10 1.80
N ARG A 30 -8.48 -2.61 1.75
CA ARG A 30 -9.29 -2.65 0.52
C ARG A 30 -8.58 -2.02 -0.68
N GLU A 31 -7.86 -0.92 -0.47
CA GLU A 31 -7.12 -0.23 -1.52
C GLU A 31 -6.00 -1.11 -2.09
N TRP A 32 -5.31 -1.87 -1.24
CA TRP A 32 -4.26 -2.80 -1.67
C TRP A 32 -4.83 -3.98 -2.43
N GLN A 33 -6.02 -4.48 -2.03
CA GLN A 33 -6.70 -5.52 -2.81
C GLN A 33 -7.06 -5.05 -4.22
N ILE A 34 -7.47 -3.78 -4.36
CA ILE A 34 -7.77 -3.19 -5.67
C ILE A 34 -6.48 -3.04 -6.48
N LEU A 35 -5.43 -2.45 -5.91
CA LEU A 35 -4.14 -2.31 -6.59
C LEU A 35 -3.54 -3.65 -7.00
N LEU A 36 -3.67 -4.69 -6.17
CA LEU A 36 -3.22 -6.04 -6.49
C LEU A 36 -3.97 -6.63 -7.69
N GLN A 37 -5.26 -6.34 -7.82
CA GLN A 37 -6.07 -6.76 -8.98
C GLN A 37 -5.75 -5.92 -10.22
N GLU A 38 -5.57 -4.61 -10.07
CA GLU A 38 -5.27 -3.69 -11.18
C GLU A 38 -3.84 -3.85 -11.72
N SER A 39 -2.89 -4.20 -10.87
CA SER A 39 -1.48 -4.44 -11.25
C SER A 39 -1.27 -5.73 -12.04
N GLY A 40 -2.29 -6.59 -12.13
CA GLY A 40 -2.20 -7.85 -12.85
C GLY A 40 -1.34 -8.91 -12.16
N ILE A 41 -0.96 -8.71 -10.89
CA ILE A 41 -0.15 -9.66 -10.11
C ILE A 41 -0.94 -10.95 -9.90
N THR A 42 -0.47 -12.03 -10.52
CA THR A 42 -1.15 -13.32 -10.50
C THR A 42 -0.99 -14.01 -9.13
N LYS A 43 -1.92 -14.93 -8.78
CA LYS A 43 -1.80 -15.76 -7.57
C LYS A 43 -0.47 -16.54 -7.50
N ARG A 44 0.12 -16.86 -8.67
CA ARG A 44 1.42 -17.52 -8.73
C ARG A 44 2.54 -16.61 -8.26
N GLU A 45 2.58 -15.37 -8.73
CA GLU A 45 3.57 -14.37 -8.30
C GLU A 45 3.42 -14.03 -6.81
N GLN A 46 2.19 -13.95 -6.33
CA GLN A 46 1.91 -13.79 -4.90
C GLN A 46 2.50 -14.93 -4.07
N LYS A 47 2.45 -16.17 -4.58
CA LYS A 47 3.01 -17.34 -3.88
C LYS A 47 4.52 -17.47 -4.04
N GLU A 48 5.05 -17.08 -5.19
CA GLU A 48 6.48 -17.12 -5.50
C GLU A 48 7.25 -16.09 -4.68
N ASN A 49 6.71 -14.88 -4.54
CA ASN A 49 7.33 -13.83 -3.75
C ASN A 49 6.30 -12.92 -3.06
N PRO A 50 5.65 -13.40 -1.97
CA PRO A 50 4.64 -12.62 -1.26
C PRO A 50 5.19 -11.33 -0.67
N GLN A 51 6.47 -11.31 -0.29
CA GLN A 51 7.10 -10.13 0.28
C GLN A 51 7.28 -9.02 -0.75
N ALA A 52 7.70 -9.36 -1.98
CA ALA A 52 7.84 -8.39 -3.06
C ALA A 52 6.50 -7.77 -3.47
N VAL A 53 5.42 -8.56 -3.44
CA VAL A 53 4.07 -8.04 -3.71
C VAL A 53 3.65 -7.00 -2.66
N LEU A 54 3.95 -7.25 -1.38
CA LEU A 54 3.68 -6.28 -0.32
C LEU A 54 4.52 -5.01 -0.47
N ASP A 55 5.81 -5.17 -0.78
CA ASP A 55 6.74 -4.05 -0.99
C ASP A 55 6.26 -3.12 -2.12
N VAL A 56 5.81 -3.69 -3.26
CA VAL A 56 5.23 -2.93 -4.36
C VAL A 56 3.96 -2.18 -3.94
N LEU A 57 3.08 -2.83 -3.17
CA LEU A 57 1.83 -2.22 -2.68
C LEU A 57 2.12 -1.07 -1.70
N GLU A 58 3.11 -1.23 -0.82
CA GLU A 58 3.57 -0.21 0.12
C GLU A 58 4.20 0.98 -0.63
N PHE A 59 5.09 0.70 -1.60
CA PHE A 59 5.72 1.72 -2.44
C PHE A 59 4.69 2.54 -3.24
N TYR A 60 3.67 1.89 -3.81
CA TYR A 60 2.61 2.60 -4.53
C TYR A 60 1.81 3.54 -3.63
N LYS A 61 1.56 3.14 -2.38
CA LYS A 61 0.92 4.00 -1.38
C LYS A 61 1.82 5.19 -1.04
N GLU A 62 3.09 4.93 -0.69
CA GLU A 62 4.04 5.98 -0.32
C GLU A 62 4.21 7.00 -1.45
N THR A 63 4.34 6.54 -2.70
CA THR A 63 4.48 7.41 -3.88
C THR A 63 3.26 8.30 -4.09
N ARG A 64 2.04 7.81 -3.82
CA ARG A 64 0.81 8.60 -3.96
C ARG A 64 0.62 9.62 -2.85
N GLU A 65 0.98 9.26 -1.62
CA GLU A 65 0.96 10.16 -0.48
C GLU A 65 2.01 11.28 -0.66
N GLN A 66 3.23 10.95 -1.11
CA GLN A 66 4.29 11.93 -1.39
C GLN A 66 3.91 12.90 -2.52
N SER A 67 3.18 12.41 -3.53
CA SER A 67 2.70 13.22 -4.65
C SER A 67 1.55 14.15 -4.27
N GLN A 68 0.81 13.85 -3.19
CA GLN A 68 -0.18 14.78 -2.65
C GLN A 68 0.45 15.86 -1.79
N ASP A 69 1.62 15.65 -1.16
CA ASP A 69 2.24 16.67 -0.30
C ASP A 69 2.94 17.81 -1.08
N CYS A 70 3.44 17.55 -2.29
CA CYS A 70 4.18 18.55 -3.07
C CYS A 70 3.32 19.43 -4.01
N VAL A 71 2.04 19.11 -4.20
CA VAL A 71 1.19 19.81 -5.19
C VAL A 71 0.40 20.98 -4.59
N TRP A 72 0.19 21.02 -3.27
CA TRP A 72 -0.62 22.09 -2.64
C TRP A 72 0.17 23.33 -2.19
N GLU A 73 1.50 23.31 -2.14
CA GLU A 73 2.29 24.52 -1.78
C GLU A 73 2.72 25.38 -2.97
N LYS A 74 2.63 24.88 -4.22
CA LYS A 74 3.23 25.59 -5.36
C LYS A 74 2.28 26.54 -6.11
N PHE A 75 1.04 26.67 -5.65
CA PHE A 75 0.05 27.61 -6.21
C PHE A 75 -0.60 28.53 -5.15
N GLY A 76 -0.05 28.58 -3.93
CA GLY A 76 -0.47 29.51 -2.87
C GLY A 76 0.26 30.85 -2.95
#